data_AF-A0AAD9CHI5-F1
#
_entry.id   AF-A0AAD9CHI5-F1
#
_cell.length_a   1.000
_cell.length_b   1.000
_cell.length_c   1.000
_cell.angle_alpha   90.00
_cell.angle_beta   90.00
_cell.angle_gamma   90.00
#
_symmetry.space_group_name_H-M   'P 1'
#
loop_
_entity.id
_entity.type
_entity.pdbx_description
1 polymer ?
#
loop_
_entity_poly.entity_id
_entity_poly.type
_entity_poly.pdbx_seq_one_letter_code
_entity_poly.pdbx_strand_id
1 'polypeptide(L)'
;MDVTSKHGLVLLNQLRKMRESEHLTDVVLVAEGISFPCHRVVLSAFSPYFRVMFTCGLRECNTREIVLRDTPADSLALLLNYMYCSDLALTNANVQGISIASFLLQMDDVFHRCQLHMTENMDASNCLGVYYFARDLGAEDLAEHAQRFLGQNFVQVCQNEEVLELEAHQLGKLLTSDDLNVSQEETILDVVLRWVRHCTVKMERSVICTFLNS
;
A
#
# COMPACT_ATOMS: atom_id res chain seq x y z
N MET A 1 -25.92 -20.38 -9.21
CA MET A 1 -26.00 -18.92 -8.98
C MET A 1 -27.47 -18.54 -9.02
N ASP A 2 -28.00 -17.86 -8.00
CA ASP A 2 -29.43 -17.50 -7.96
C ASP A 2 -29.74 -16.35 -8.94
N VAL A 3 -31.02 -16.20 -9.33
CA VAL A 3 -31.49 -15.17 -10.27
C VAL A 3 -31.06 -13.76 -9.86
N THR A 4 -31.09 -13.47 -8.57
CA THR A 4 -30.67 -12.20 -7.96
C THR A 4 -29.19 -11.95 -8.16
N SER A 5 -28.34 -12.96 -7.93
CA SER A 5 -26.90 -12.86 -8.18
C SER A 5 -26.60 -12.58 -9.65
N LYS A 6 -27.31 -13.24 -10.57
CA LYS A 6 -27.15 -13.01 -12.02
C LYS A 6 -27.56 -11.59 -12.40
N HIS A 7 -28.65 -11.08 -11.84
CA HIS A 7 -29.10 -9.71 -12.09
C HIS A 7 -28.06 -8.67 -11.63
N GLY A 8 -27.47 -8.86 -10.44
CA GLY A 8 -26.39 -7.99 -9.94
C GLY A 8 -25.17 -7.96 -10.86
N LEU A 9 -24.73 -9.12 -11.38
CA LEU A 9 -23.63 -9.20 -12.34
C LEU A 9 -23.93 -8.48 -13.66
N VAL A 10 -25.17 -8.60 -14.17
CA VAL A 10 -25.58 -7.89 -15.38
C VAL A 10 -25.53 -6.37 -15.16
N LEU A 11 -26.05 -5.87 -14.04
CA LEU A 11 -26.01 -4.46 -13.70
C LEU A 11 -24.57 -3.93 -13.62
N LEU A 12 -23.70 -4.63 -12.89
CA LEU A 12 -22.29 -4.24 -12.74
C LEU A 12 -21.58 -4.16 -14.10
N ASN A 13 -21.82 -5.15 -14.98
CA ASN A 13 -21.27 -5.15 -16.34
C ASN A 13 -21.78 -3.97 -17.20
N GLN A 14 -23.04 -3.56 -17.05
CA GLN A 14 -23.55 -2.36 -17.74
C GLN A 14 -22.89 -1.09 -17.21
N LEU A 15 -22.75 -0.94 -15.89
CA LEU A 15 -22.08 0.20 -15.27
C LEU A 15 -20.61 0.31 -15.72
N ARG A 16 -19.92 -0.83 -15.84
CA ARG A 16 -18.57 -0.91 -16.39
C ARG A 16 -18.52 -0.38 -17.83
N LYS A 17 -19.37 -0.89 -18.73
CA LYS A 17 -19.43 -0.44 -20.12
C LYS A 17 -19.76 1.05 -20.25
N MET A 18 -20.65 1.55 -19.40
CA MET A 18 -20.97 2.98 -19.33
C MET A 18 -19.74 3.80 -18.95
N ARG A 19 -18.97 3.37 -17.95
CA ARG A 19 -17.71 4.03 -17.57
C ARG A 19 -16.68 4.00 -18.70
N GLU A 20 -16.47 2.85 -19.35
CA GLU A 20 -15.52 2.69 -20.47
C GLU A 20 -15.88 3.58 -21.67
N SER A 21 -17.17 3.85 -21.87
CA SER A 21 -17.67 4.75 -22.92
C SER A 21 -17.92 6.18 -22.42
N GLU A 22 -17.54 6.48 -21.17
CA GLU A 22 -17.78 7.75 -20.45
C GLU A 22 -19.25 8.21 -20.39
N HIS A 23 -20.20 7.31 -20.62
CA HIS A 23 -21.63 7.61 -20.55
C HIS A 23 -22.07 7.81 -19.10
N LEU A 24 -22.80 8.91 -18.85
CA LEU A 24 -23.36 9.26 -17.53
C LEU A 24 -22.32 9.46 -16.42
N THR A 25 -21.03 9.59 -16.76
CA THR A 25 -19.98 9.94 -15.81
C THR A 25 -20.17 11.37 -15.32
N ASP A 26 -20.40 11.51 -14.02
CA ASP A 26 -20.77 12.75 -13.34
C ASP A 26 -19.66 13.29 -12.43
N VAL A 27 -18.52 12.60 -12.37
CA VAL A 27 -17.33 13.02 -11.64
C VAL A 27 -16.05 12.50 -12.32
N VAL A 28 -14.96 13.23 -12.15
CA VAL A 28 -13.60 12.86 -12.58
C VAL A 28 -12.69 12.89 -11.36
N LEU A 29 -12.09 11.75 -11.02
CA LEU A 29 -11.04 11.69 -10.01
C LEU A 29 -9.70 11.96 -10.68
N VAL A 30 -8.82 12.71 -10.04
CA VAL A 30 -7.48 13.01 -10.54
C VAL A 30 -6.44 12.56 -9.53
N ALA A 31 -5.55 11.66 -9.93
CA ALA A 31 -4.42 11.19 -9.13
C ALA A 31 -3.16 11.28 -9.98
N GLU A 32 -2.11 11.92 -9.44
CA GLU A 32 -0.82 12.13 -10.14
C GLU A 32 -0.97 12.73 -11.56
N GLY A 33 -1.98 13.59 -11.76
CA GLY A 33 -2.29 14.21 -13.05
C GLY A 33 -3.08 13.32 -14.03
N ILE A 34 -3.34 12.06 -13.68
CA ILE A 34 -4.15 11.15 -14.48
C ILE A 34 -5.63 11.31 -14.10
N SER A 35 -6.49 11.48 -15.11
CA SER A 35 -7.94 11.67 -14.94
C SER A 35 -8.71 10.37 -15.09
N PHE A 36 -9.67 10.14 -14.19
CA PHE A 36 -10.50 8.94 -14.13
C PHE A 36 -12.00 9.32 -14.09
N PRO A 37 -12.69 9.34 -15.24
CA PRO A 37 -14.13 9.52 -15.29
C PRO A 37 -14.86 8.36 -14.58
N CYS A 38 -15.78 8.70 -13.68
CA CYS A 38 -16.48 7.74 -12.81
C CYS A 38 -17.94 8.16 -12.58
N HIS A 39 -18.70 7.25 -11.95
CA HIS A 39 -20.06 7.53 -11.48
C HIS A 39 -20.04 7.75 -9.97
N ARG A 40 -20.55 8.89 -9.50
CA ARG A 40 -20.63 9.22 -8.07
C ARG A 40 -21.36 8.14 -7.27
N VAL A 41 -22.46 7.62 -7.82
CA VAL A 41 -23.25 6.55 -7.19
C VAL A 41 -22.45 5.27 -6.96
N VAL A 42 -21.56 4.91 -7.90
CA VAL A 42 -20.72 3.71 -7.76
C VAL A 42 -19.65 3.97 -6.71
N LEU A 43 -18.96 5.11 -6.77
CA LEU A 43 -17.96 5.49 -5.76
C LEU A 43 -18.57 5.49 -4.35
N SER A 44 -19.74 6.13 -4.16
CA SER A 44 -20.43 6.16 -2.87
C SER A 44 -20.91 4.80 -2.38
N ALA A 45 -21.20 3.86 -3.29
CA ALA A 45 -21.61 2.50 -2.91
C ALA A 45 -20.48 1.75 -2.22
N PHE A 46 -19.23 1.93 -2.66
CA PHE A 46 -18.06 1.22 -2.16
C PHE A 46 -17.18 2.01 -1.18
N SER A 47 -17.34 3.33 -1.11
CA SER A 47 -16.53 4.21 -0.27
C SER A 47 -17.42 5.16 0.55
N PRO A 48 -17.47 4.99 1.89
CA PRO A 48 -18.09 5.93 2.80
C PRO A 48 -17.51 7.35 2.68
N TYR A 49 -16.20 7.48 2.40
CA TYR A 49 -15.55 8.77 2.12
C TYR A 49 -16.24 9.50 0.96
N PHE A 50 -16.38 8.84 -0.20
CA PHE A 50 -17.06 9.44 -1.36
C PHE A 50 -18.55 9.64 -1.11
N ARG A 51 -19.20 8.75 -0.36
CA ARG A 51 -20.61 8.91 0.04
C ARG A 51 -20.80 10.21 0.80
N VAL A 52 -20.04 10.44 1.87
CA VAL A 52 -20.11 11.66 2.66
C VAL A 52 -19.79 12.88 1.79
N MET A 53 -18.71 12.82 1.01
CA MET A 53 -18.31 13.91 0.11
C MET A 53 -19.40 14.29 -0.90
N PHE A 54 -20.21 13.34 -1.38
CA PHE A 54 -21.25 13.61 -2.39
C PHE A 54 -22.62 13.93 -1.80
N THR A 55 -22.84 13.66 -0.52
CA THR A 55 -24.13 13.93 0.14
C THR A 55 -24.09 15.01 1.22
N CYS A 56 -22.91 15.56 1.58
CA CYS A 56 -22.79 16.53 2.69
C CYS A 56 -23.26 17.96 2.38
N GLY A 57 -23.65 18.27 1.14
CA GLY A 57 -24.23 19.56 0.74
C GLY A 57 -23.27 20.75 0.74
N LEU A 58 -21.96 20.51 0.87
CA LEU A 58 -20.91 21.53 0.78
C LEU A 58 -20.58 21.88 -0.69
N ARG A 59 -19.83 22.97 -0.94
CA ARG A 59 -19.44 23.38 -2.31
C ARG A 59 -18.58 22.32 -3.01
N GLU A 60 -17.80 21.54 -2.27
CA GLU A 60 -17.06 20.38 -2.82
C GLU A 60 -18.00 19.29 -3.36
N CYS A 61 -19.30 19.28 -2.98
CA CYS A 61 -20.28 18.38 -3.58
C CYS A 61 -20.62 18.72 -5.04
N ASN A 62 -20.27 19.92 -5.53
CA ASN A 62 -20.63 20.35 -6.89
C ASN A 62 -19.43 20.44 -7.84
N THR A 63 -18.21 20.17 -7.36
CA THR A 63 -17.03 20.09 -8.22
C THR A 63 -17.05 18.78 -9.01
N ARG A 64 -17.00 18.89 -10.34
CA ARG A 64 -16.94 17.73 -11.22
C ARG A 64 -15.58 17.02 -11.15
N GLU A 65 -14.53 17.72 -10.76
CA GLU A 65 -13.16 17.21 -10.69
C GLU A 65 -12.67 17.18 -9.24
N ILE A 66 -12.08 16.05 -8.83
CA ILE A 66 -11.64 15.80 -7.45
C ILE A 66 -10.21 15.31 -7.47
N VAL A 67 -9.30 16.10 -6.92
CA VAL A 67 -7.87 15.78 -6.88
C VAL A 67 -7.55 15.00 -5.61
N LEU A 68 -7.09 13.76 -5.78
CA LEU A 68 -6.61 12.88 -4.71
C LEU A 68 -5.08 12.99 -4.65
N ARG A 69 -4.57 13.76 -3.69
CA ARG A 69 -3.13 14.07 -3.57
C ARG A 69 -2.32 12.91 -2.99
N ASP A 70 -2.92 12.19 -2.04
CA ASP A 70 -2.24 11.13 -1.28
C ASP A 70 -2.62 9.73 -1.78
N THR A 71 -2.94 9.62 -3.08
CA THR A 71 -3.36 8.36 -3.70
C THR A 71 -2.61 8.15 -5.01
N PRO A 72 -1.77 7.12 -5.11
CA PRO A 72 -1.08 6.77 -6.36
C PRO A 72 -2.10 6.44 -7.46
N ALA A 73 -1.84 6.88 -8.70
CA ALA A 73 -2.76 6.69 -9.82
C ALA A 73 -3.01 5.21 -10.13
N ASP A 74 -1.97 4.38 -10.05
CA ASP A 74 -2.07 2.93 -10.27
C ASP A 74 -2.94 2.23 -9.21
N SER A 75 -2.81 2.67 -7.95
CA SER A 75 -3.62 2.14 -6.85
C SER A 75 -5.09 2.56 -7.02
N LEU A 76 -5.34 3.81 -7.40
CA LEU A 76 -6.69 4.29 -7.71
C LEU A 76 -7.29 3.52 -8.90
N ALA A 77 -6.52 3.28 -9.96
CA ALA A 77 -6.97 2.52 -11.11
C ALA A 77 -7.43 1.10 -10.73
N LEU A 78 -6.66 0.42 -9.87
CA LEU A 78 -7.00 -0.92 -9.36
C LEU A 78 -8.23 -0.90 -8.45
N LEU A 79 -8.36 0.09 -7.56
CA LEU A 79 -9.55 0.27 -6.73
C LEU A 79 -10.81 0.53 -7.57
N LEU A 80 -10.69 1.38 -8.60
CA LEU A 80 -11.78 1.63 -9.53
C LEU A 80 -12.09 0.38 -10.37
N ASN A 81 -11.10 -0.41 -10.77
CA ASN A 81 -11.36 -1.70 -11.42
C ASN A 81 -12.14 -2.63 -10.47
N TYR A 82 -11.76 -2.69 -9.19
CA TYR A 82 -12.48 -3.46 -8.18
C TYR A 82 -13.94 -3.02 -8.04
N MET A 83 -14.21 -1.70 -7.95
CA MET A 83 -15.59 -1.18 -7.84
C MET A 83 -16.48 -1.53 -9.04
N TYR A 84 -15.91 -1.69 -10.25
CA TYR A 84 -16.66 -1.93 -11.47
C TYR A 84 -16.59 -3.37 -12.00
N CYS A 85 -15.64 -4.17 -11.53
CA CYS A 85 -15.37 -5.52 -12.04
C CYS A 85 -15.32 -6.59 -10.94
N SER A 86 -15.35 -6.19 -9.66
CA SER A 86 -15.09 -7.08 -8.52
C SER A 86 -13.71 -7.76 -8.57
N ASP A 87 -12.78 -7.20 -9.34
CA ASP A 87 -11.44 -7.75 -9.56
C ASP A 87 -10.38 -6.82 -8.96
N LEU A 88 -9.59 -7.37 -8.04
CA LEU A 88 -8.50 -6.67 -7.36
C LEU A 88 -7.29 -7.60 -7.32
N ALA A 89 -6.41 -7.44 -8.31
CA ALA A 89 -5.16 -8.18 -8.42
C ALA A 89 -4.10 -7.61 -7.47
N LEU A 90 -3.97 -8.22 -6.29
CA LEU A 90 -2.95 -7.87 -5.31
C LEU A 90 -1.63 -8.57 -5.64
N THR A 91 -0.54 -7.82 -5.50
CA THR A 91 0.84 -8.28 -5.62
C THR A 91 1.68 -7.59 -4.54
N ASN A 92 2.83 -8.18 -4.18
CA ASN A 92 3.75 -7.57 -3.22
C ASN A 92 4.21 -6.15 -3.62
N ALA A 93 4.22 -5.84 -4.92
CA ALA A 93 4.61 -4.52 -5.43
C ALA A 93 3.50 -3.46 -5.30
N ASN A 94 2.22 -3.84 -5.32
CA ASN A 94 1.10 -2.89 -5.33
C ASN A 94 0.31 -2.86 -4.01
N VAL A 95 0.41 -3.89 -3.18
CA VAL A 95 -0.47 -4.09 -2.02
C VAL A 95 -0.38 -2.96 -1.00
N GLN A 96 0.82 -2.41 -0.75
CA GLN A 96 1.01 -1.30 0.18
C GLN A 96 0.33 -0.01 -0.31
N GLY A 97 0.46 0.32 -1.59
CA GLY A 97 -0.20 1.48 -2.19
C GLY A 97 -1.73 1.37 -2.17
N ILE A 98 -2.26 0.18 -2.49
CA ILE A 98 -3.70 -0.11 -2.42
C ILE A 98 -4.19 -0.07 -0.96
N SER A 99 -3.39 -0.56 -0.01
CA SER A 99 -3.71 -0.50 1.42
C SER A 99 -3.84 0.94 1.91
N ILE A 100 -2.89 1.83 1.59
CA ILE A 100 -2.98 3.26 1.94
C ILE A 100 -4.23 3.89 1.28
N ALA A 101 -4.43 3.67 -0.01
CA ALA A 101 -5.54 4.25 -0.75
C ALA A 101 -6.90 3.77 -0.21
N SER A 102 -7.03 2.47 0.09
CA SER A 102 -8.25 1.91 0.66
C SER A 102 -8.53 2.41 2.08
N PHE A 103 -7.50 2.61 2.91
CA PHE A 103 -7.63 3.24 4.21
C PHE A 103 -8.17 4.68 4.09
N LEU A 104 -7.56 5.51 3.23
CA LEU A 104 -7.98 6.90 3.01
C LEU A 104 -9.41 7.00 2.46
N LEU A 105 -9.77 6.10 1.55
CA LEU A 105 -11.09 6.05 0.92
C LEU A 105 -12.12 5.26 1.76
N GLN A 106 -11.75 4.82 2.97
CA GLN A 106 -12.62 4.08 3.91
C GLN A 106 -13.20 2.80 3.32
N MET A 107 -12.42 2.09 2.51
CA MET A 107 -12.78 0.82 1.89
C MET A 107 -12.29 -0.35 2.76
N ASP A 108 -12.91 -0.54 3.94
CA ASP A 108 -12.44 -1.46 4.99
C ASP A 108 -12.24 -2.90 4.50
N ASP A 109 -13.14 -3.41 3.66
CA ASP A 109 -13.03 -4.76 3.07
C ASP A 109 -11.77 -4.91 2.22
N VAL A 110 -11.43 -3.87 1.43
CA VAL A 110 -10.23 -3.87 0.60
C VAL A 110 -8.98 -3.73 1.46
N PHE A 111 -9.04 -2.84 2.46
CA PHE A 111 -7.97 -2.65 3.41
C PHE A 111 -7.62 -3.98 4.10
N HIS A 112 -8.63 -4.67 4.64
CA HIS A 112 -8.44 -5.98 5.28
C HIS A 112 -7.86 -7.04 4.33
N ARG A 113 -8.34 -7.10 3.08
CA ARG A 113 -7.76 -8.00 2.06
C ARG A 113 -6.29 -7.71 1.77
N CYS A 114 -5.87 -6.44 1.81
CA CYS A 114 -4.46 -6.08 1.65
C CYS A 114 -3.63 -6.58 2.85
N GLN A 115 -4.13 -6.41 4.08
CA GLN A 115 -3.49 -6.94 5.28
C GLN A 115 -3.33 -8.46 5.22
N LEU A 116 -4.40 -9.17 4.85
CA LEU A 116 -4.38 -10.63 4.69
C LEU A 116 -3.36 -11.06 3.63
N HIS A 117 -3.33 -10.40 2.46
CA HIS A 117 -2.37 -10.71 1.41
C HIS A 117 -0.91 -10.54 1.88
N MET A 118 -0.60 -9.47 2.61
CA MET A 118 0.73 -9.25 3.18
C MET A 118 1.09 -10.31 4.22
N THR A 119 0.15 -10.74 5.05
CA THR A 119 0.36 -11.84 6.01
C THR A 119 0.61 -13.17 5.31
N GLU A 120 -0.17 -13.51 4.30
CA GLU A 120 -0.09 -14.80 3.57
C GLU A 120 1.15 -14.91 2.68
N ASN A 121 1.66 -13.79 2.17
CA ASN A 121 2.80 -13.74 1.24
C ASN A 121 4.07 -13.16 1.87
N MET A 122 4.13 -13.16 3.20
CA MET A 122 5.30 -12.70 3.95
C MET A 122 6.46 -13.68 3.82
N ASP A 123 7.65 -13.16 3.55
CA ASP A 123 8.89 -13.93 3.51
C ASP A 123 10.08 -13.12 4.04
N ALA A 124 11.24 -13.75 4.16
CA ALA A 124 12.43 -13.11 4.72
C ALA A 124 12.95 -11.90 3.92
N SER A 125 12.55 -11.76 2.64
CA SER A 125 12.96 -10.67 1.76
C SER A 125 12.03 -9.46 1.79
N ASN A 126 10.83 -9.60 2.39
CA ASN A 126 9.83 -8.53 2.43
C ASN A 126 9.27 -8.22 3.84
N CYS A 127 9.51 -9.09 4.83
CA CYS A 127 8.89 -8.96 6.15
C CYS A 127 9.30 -7.67 6.88
N LEU A 128 10.49 -7.15 6.60
CA LEU A 128 11.01 -5.93 7.21
C LEU A 128 10.24 -4.72 6.69
N GLY A 129 10.06 -4.61 5.37
CA GLY A 129 9.22 -3.58 4.76
C GLY A 129 7.77 -3.67 5.23
N VAL A 130 7.20 -4.88 5.31
CA VAL A 130 5.84 -5.09 5.82
C VAL A 130 5.72 -4.65 7.29
N TYR A 131 6.70 -4.95 8.14
CA TYR A 131 6.71 -4.54 9.54
C TYR A 131 6.68 -3.01 9.70
N TYR A 132 7.57 -2.29 9.03
CA TYR A 132 7.60 -0.83 9.12
C TYR A 132 6.36 -0.20 8.51
N PHE A 133 5.91 -0.70 7.36
CA PHE A 133 4.66 -0.27 6.74
C PHE A 133 3.48 -0.41 7.69
N ALA A 134 3.30 -1.59 8.30
CA ALA A 134 2.19 -1.86 9.20
C ALA A 134 2.23 -0.96 10.45
N ARG A 135 3.43 -0.76 11.01
CA ARG A 135 3.64 0.12 12.16
C ARG A 135 3.29 1.58 11.83
N ASP A 136 3.76 2.08 10.69
CA ASP A 136 3.55 3.48 10.29
C ASP A 136 2.08 3.75 9.91
N LEU A 137 1.38 2.73 9.39
CA LEU A 137 -0.06 2.78 9.11
C LEU A 137 -0.94 2.57 10.36
N GLY A 138 -0.36 2.10 11.47
CA GLY A 138 -1.12 1.73 12.68
C GLY A 138 -1.88 0.40 12.57
N ALA A 139 -1.49 -0.48 11.64
CA ALA A 139 -2.04 -1.83 11.51
C ALA A 139 -1.37 -2.79 12.51
N GLU A 140 -1.79 -2.71 13.78
CA GLU A 140 -1.13 -3.40 14.91
C GLU A 140 -1.04 -4.92 14.72
N ASP A 141 -2.11 -5.58 14.27
CA ASP A 141 -2.12 -7.04 14.07
C ASP A 141 -1.09 -7.49 13.02
N LEU A 142 -0.98 -6.76 11.90
CA LEU A 142 0.01 -7.07 10.86
C LEU A 142 1.43 -6.78 11.35
N ALA A 143 1.61 -5.68 12.09
CA ALA A 143 2.91 -5.32 12.65
C ALA A 143 3.40 -6.38 13.64
N GLU A 144 2.54 -6.87 14.53
CA GLU A 144 2.86 -7.93 15.48
C GLU A 144 3.19 -9.26 14.75
N HIS A 145 2.42 -9.60 13.72
CA HIS A 145 2.69 -10.78 12.91
C HIS A 145 4.05 -10.69 12.19
N ALA A 146 4.34 -9.55 11.57
CA ALA A 146 5.58 -9.29 10.88
C ALA A 146 6.78 -9.28 11.82
N GLN A 147 6.64 -8.68 13.01
CA GLN A 147 7.69 -8.69 14.03
C GLN A 147 8.02 -10.11 14.50
N ARG A 148 6.99 -10.92 14.77
CA ARG A 148 7.18 -12.33 15.17
C ARG A 148 7.89 -13.13 14.07
N PHE A 149 7.47 -12.96 12.82
CA PHE A 149 8.10 -13.61 11.67
C PHE A 149 9.57 -13.19 11.54
N LEU A 150 9.85 -11.89 11.68
CA LEU A 150 11.20 -11.33 11.62
C LEU A 150 12.11 -11.95 12.69
N GLY A 151 11.64 -12.06 13.94
CA GLY A 151 12.43 -12.65 15.03
C GLY A 151 12.75 -14.13 14.77
N GLN A 152 11.77 -14.89 14.25
CA GLN A 152 11.95 -16.30 13.92
C GLN A 152 12.90 -16.54 12.73
N ASN A 153 12.94 -15.61 11.78
CA ASN A 153 13.72 -15.74 10.53
C ASN A 153 14.90 -14.76 10.44
N PHE A 154 15.33 -14.18 11.57
CA PHE A 154 16.27 -13.06 11.61
C PHE A 154 17.53 -13.27 10.77
N VAL A 155 18.12 -14.46 10.82
CA VAL A 155 19.34 -14.79 10.06
C VAL A 155 19.11 -14.67 8.56
N GLN A 156 17.97 -15.13 8.06
CA GLN A 156 17.61 -15.02 6.64
C GLN A 156 17.29 -13.57 6.27
N VAL A 157 16.59 -12.84 7.14
CA VAL A 157 16.27 -11.42 6.94
C VAL A 157 17.56 -10.59 6.80
N CYS A 158 18.54 -10.83 7.67
CA CYS A 158 19.86 -10.17 7.64
C CYS A 158 20.67 -10.46 6.36
N GLN A 159 20.35 -11.51 5.61
CA GLN A 159 21.01 -11.78 4.34
C GLN A 159 20.46 -10.90 3.21
N ASN A 160 19.21 -10.45 3.30
CA ASN A 160 18.57 -9.61 2.29
C ASN A 160 19.07 -8.16 2.31
N GLU A 161 19.01 -7.51 1.15
CA GLU A 161 19.47 -6.12 0.99
C GLU A 161 18.56 -5.09 1.66
N GLU A 162 17.30 -5.44 1.92
CA GLU A 162 16.31 -4.54 2.56
C GLU A 162 16.78 -4.02 3.93
N VAL A 163 17.55 -4.83 4.68
CA VAL A 163 18.15 -4.42 5.97
C VAL A 163 19.13 -3.27 5.82
N LEU A 164 19.76 -3.13 4.65
CA LEU A 164 20.75 -2.09 4.37
C LEU A 164 20.12 -0.71 4.17
N GLU A 165 18.81 -0.67 3.87
CA GLU A 165 18.06 0.59 3.69
C GLU A 165 17.52 1.16 5.01
N LEU A 166 17.69 0.45 6.13
CA LEU A 166 17.27 0.92 7.45
C LEU A 166 18.06 2.13 7.92
N GLU A 167 17.38 3.04 8.60
CA GLU A 167 18.04 4.07 9.39
C GLU A 167 18.77 3.46 10.60
N ALA A 168 19.81 4.15 11.07
CA ALA A 168 20.61 3.69 12.21
C ALA A 168 19.77 3.36 13.45
N HIS A 169 18.70 4.14 13.69
CA HIS A 169 17.80 3.94 14.82
C HIS A 169 16.90 2.71 14.65
N GLN A 170 16.50 2.39 13.41
CA GLN A 170 15.71 1.21 13.06
C GLN A 170 16.55 -0.05 13.20
N LEU A 171 17.77 -0.03 12.65
CA LEU A 171 18.73 -1.12 12.79
C LEU A 171 19.09 -1.34 14.27
N GLY A 172 19.33 -0.28 15.03
CA GLY A 172 19.58 -0.38 16.47
C GLY A 172 18.47 -1.14 17.19
N LYS A 173 17.20 -0.74 17.00
CA LYS A 173 16.04 -1.43 17.58
C LYS A 173 15.93 -2.88 17.14
N LEU A 174 16.20 -3.14 15.87
CA LEU A 174 16.19 -4.49 15.30
C LEU A 174 17.22 -5.39 16.01
N LEU A 175 18.44 -4.89 16.22
CA LEU A 175 19.56 -5.61 16.83
C LEU A 175 19.46 -5.72 18.36
N THR A 176 18.74 -4.82 19.02
CA THR A 176 18.50 -4.87 20.48
C THR A 176 17.21 -5.57 20.85
N SER A 177 16.55 -6.25 19.92
CA SER A 177 15.31 -6.97 20.21
C SER A 177 15.61 -8.17 21.12
N ASP A 178 14.91 -8.27 22.25
CA ASP A 178 15.07 -9.36 23.24
C ASP A 178 14.75 -10.75 22.65
N ASP A 179 14.08 -10.80 21.50
CA ASP A 179 13.76 -12.03 20.76
C ASP A 179 14.97 -12.60 19.98
N LEU A 180 16.10 -11.88 19.92
CA LEU A 180 17.30 -12.36 19.22
C LEU A 180 18.12 -13.30 20.10
N ASN A 181 18.31 -14.52 19.62
CA ASN A 181 19.01 -15.56 20.36
C ASN A 181 20.54 -15.32 20.32
N VAL A 182 21.25 -15.61 21.42
CA VAL A 182 22.71 -15.41 21.60
C VAL A 182 23.56 -16.07 20.50
N SER A 183 23.04 -17.10 19.82
CA SER A 183 23.69 -17.76 18.69
C SER A 183 23.82 -16.90 17.42
N GLN A 184 23.31 -15.67 17.41
CA GLN A 184 23.27 -14.80 16.23
C GLN A 184 24.31 -13.66 16.25
N GLU A 185 25.21 -13.58 17.25
CA GLU A 185 26.21 -12.51 17.36
C GLU A 185 27.08 -12.34 16.11
N GLU A 186 27.50 -13.44 15.47
CA GLU A 186 28.26 -13.38 14.21
C GLU A 186 27.44 -12.77 13.06
N THR A 187 26.14 -13.11 12.99
CA THR A 187 25.22 -12.54 12.00
C THR A 187 24.99 -11.05 12.25
N ILE A 188 24.84 -10.65 13.51
CA ILE A 188 24.70 -9.23 13.90
C ILE A 188 25.94 -8.46 13.46
N LEU A 189 27.13 -8.97 13.76
CA LEU A 189 28.39 -8.31 13.37
C LEU A 189 28.51 -8.19 11.84
N ASP A 190 28.20 -9.26 11.09
CA ASP A 190 28.22 -9.23 9.62
C ASP A 190 27.24 -8.19 9.06
N VAL A 191 26.02 -8.15 9.57
CA VAL A 191 25.00 -7.18 9.10
C VAL A 191 25.41 -5.75 9.39
N VAL A 192 25.99 -5.47 10.56
CA VAL A 192 26.48 -4.14 10.91
C VAL A 192 27.63 -3.72 9.99
N LEU A 193 28.57 -4.63 9.71
CA LEU A 193 29.67 -4.36 8.78
C LEU A 193 29.18 -4.10 7.37
N ARG A 194 28.20 -4.88 6.89
CA ARG A 194 27.56 -4.67 5.58
C ARG A 194 26.81 -3.34 5.51
N TRP A 195 26.04 -3.01 6.55
CA TRP A 195 25.29 -1.76 6.65
C TRP A 195 26.23 -0.55 6.67
N VAL A 196 27.28 -0.55 7.49
CA VAL A 196 28.28 0.54 7.53
C VAL A 196 28.94 0.74 6.16
N ARG A 197 29.36 -0.35 5.50
CA ARG A 197 29.94 -0.28 4.14
C ARG A 197 28.95 0.32 3.16
N HIS A 198 27.69 -0.11 3.19
CA HIS A 198 26.65 0.44 2.33
C HIS A 198 26.43 1.95 2.58
N CYS A 199 26.34 2.38 3.84
CA CYS A 199 26.20 3.79 4.20
C CYS A 199 27.38 4.64 3.72
N THR A 200 28.62 4.16 3.84
CA THR A 200 29.80 4.90 3.36
C THR A 200 29.74 5.13 1.85
N VAL A 201 29.37 4.12 1.06
CA VAL A 201 29.22 4.25 -0.40
C VAL A 201 28.06 5.18 -0.76
N LYS A 202 26.93 5.12 -0.03
CA LYS A 202 25.76 5.98 -0.25
C LYS A 202 26.10 7.45 0.05
N MET A 203 26.87 7.73 1.10
CA MET A 203 27.37 9.07 1.42
C MET A 203 28.33 9.59 0.36
N GLU A 204 29.31 8.80 -0.09
CA GLU A 204 30.24 9.20 -1.16
C GLU A 204 29.51 9.53 -2.47
N ARG A 205 28.55 8.70 -2.87
CA ARG A 205 27.71 8.94 -4.06
C ARG A 205 26.81 10.15 -3.91
N SER A 206 26.22 10.37 -2.74
CA SER A 206 25.37 11.53 -2.48
C SER A 206 26.17 12.83 -2.61
N VAL A 207 27.37 12.89 -2.01
CA VAL A 207 28.29 14.03 -2.12
C VAL A 207 28.67 14.27 -3.59
N ILE A 208 29.06 13.25 -4.34
CA ILE A 208 29.41 13.37 -5.77
C ILE A 208 28.22 13.86 -6.60
N CYS A 209 27.01 13.35 -6.37
CA CYS A 209 25.80 13.80 -7.09
C CYS A 209 25.42 15.26 -6.76
N THR A 210 25.63 15.72 -5.52
CA THR A 210 25.44 17.13 -5.17
C THR A 210 26.46 18.03 -5.88
N PHE A 211 27.72 17.58 -6.00
CA PHE A 211 28.77 18.31 -6.72
C PHE A 211 28.61 18.31 -8.25
N LEU A 212 27.98 17.29 -8.85
CA LEU A 212 27.77 17.20 -10.30
C LEU A 212 26.47 17.86 -10.80
N ASN A 213 25.51 18.11 -9.91
CA ASN A 213 24.25 18.83 -10.21
C ASN A 213 24.25 20.29 -9.74
N SER A 214 25.41 20.82 -9.32
CA SER A 214 25.66 22.25 -9.02
C SER A 214 26.49 22.88 -10.12
#